data_AF-A0A1V3IVK2-F1
#
_entry.id   AF-A0A1V3IVK2-F1
#
_cell.length_a   1.000
_cell.length_b   1.000
_cell.length_c   1.000
_cell.angle_alpha   90.00
_cell.angle_beta   90.00
_cell.angle_gamma   90.00
#
_symmetry.space_group_name_H-M   'P 1'
#
loop_
_entity.id
_entity.type
_entity.pdbx_description
1 polymer ?
#
loop_
_entity_poly.entity_id
_entity_poly.type
_entity_poly.pdbx_seq_one_letter_code
_entity_poly.pdbx_strand_id
1 'polypeptide(L)' 'MKNKLLITDNIFSYSYFVNEMEINYGYLDSWLNMEILNALALDEWIESGQPVNWRSWKEKYQEEAIKLVENFFQDIY' A
#
# COMPACT_ATOMS: atom_id res chain seq x y z
N MET A 1 10.03 -13.55 -4.85
CA MET A 1 9.54 -12.24 -4.39
C MET A 1 8.20 -11.96 -5.06
N LYS A 2 7.12 -11.78 -4.31
CA LYS A 2 5.89 -11.19 -4.87
C LYS A 2 6.32 -9.89 -5.57
N ASN A 3 5.98 -9.76 -6.84
CA ASN A 3 6.50 -8.68 -7.67
C ASN A 3 5.98 -7.35 -7.09
N LYS A 4 6.86 -6.50 -6.54
CA LYS A 4 6.49 -5.23 -5.89
C LYS A 4 5.58 -4.37 -6.78
N LEU A 5 5.77 -4.44 -8.10
CA LEU A 5 4.93 -3.77 -9.09
C LEU A 5 3.48 -4.28 -9.12
N LEU A 6 3.24 -5.55 -8.77
CA LEU A 6 1.89 -6.10 -8.62
C LEU A 6 1.24 -5.67 -7.30
N ILE A 7 2.03 -5.58 -6.23
CA ILE A 7 1.57 -5.11 -4.92
C ILE A 7 1.10 -3.65 -5.03
N THR A 8 1.85 -2.81 -5.75
CA THR A 8 1.60 -1.37 -5.84
C THR A 8 0.87 -0.94 -7.11
N ASP A 9 0.30 -1.86 -7.91
CA ASP A 9 -0.33 -1.52 -9.19
C ASP A 9 -1.56 -0.62 -9.03
N ASN A 10 -2.35 -0.87 -8.00
CA ASN A 10 -3.56 -0.15 -7.67
C ASN A 10 -3.85 -0.20 -6.17
N ILE A 11 -4.77 0.65 -5.70
CA ILE A 11 -5.15 0.75 -4.29
C ILE A 11 -5.64 -0.57 -3.71
N PHE A 12 -6.35 -1.40 -4.49
CA PHE A 12 -6.89 -2.67 -4.01
C PHE A 12 -5.77 -3.69 -3.75
N SER A 13 -4.82 -3.82 -4.68
CA SER A 13 -3.66 -4.69 -4.52
C SER A 13 -2.83 -4.29 -3.30
N TYR A 14 -2.64 -2.97 -3.10
CA TYR A 14 -1.87 -2.46 -1.99
C TYR A 14 -2.57 -2.70 -0.66
N SER A 15 -3.86 -2.33 -0.56
CA SER A 15 -4.67 -2.52 0.64
C SER A 15 -4.78 -3.98 1.06
N TYR A 16 -4.99 -4.89 0.09
CA TYR A 16 -4.97 -6.33 0.34
C TYR A 16 -3.63 -6.80 0.91
N PHE A 17 -2.52 -6.35 0.33
CA PHE A 17 -1.20 -6.72 0.81
C PHE A 17 -0.93 -6.21 2.23
N VAL A 18 -1.27 -4.95 2.53
CA VAL A 18 -1.06 -4.38 3.86
C VAL A 18 -1.87 -5.14 4.92
N ASN A 19 -3.12 -5.47 4.64
CA ASN A 19 -3.97 -6.25 5.55
C ASN A 19 -3.44 -7.68 5.77
N GLU A 20 -2.98 -8.37 4.73
CA GLU A 20 -2.40 -9.71 4.87
C GLU A 20 -1.13 -9.72 5.74
N MET A 21 -0.34 -8.64 5.72
CA MET A 21 0.90 -8.55 6.51
C MET A 21 0.65 -8.19 7.98
N GLU A 22 -0.51 -7.60 8.31
CA GLU A 22 -0.85 -7.10 9.65
C GLU A 22 -0.65 -8.17 10.74
N ILE A 23 -1.16 -9.38 10.52
CA ILE A 23 -1.16 -10.45 11.53
C ILE A 23 0.27 -10.81 11.97
N ASN A 24 1.20 -10.86 11.01
CA ASN A 24 2.56 -11.34 11.26
C ASN A 24 3.55 -10.21 11.49
N TYR A 25 3.27 -9.02 10.98
CA TYR A 25 4.24 -7.93 10.90
C TYR A 25 3.68 -6.58 11.34
N GLY A 26 2.46 -6.54 11.91
CA GLY A 26 1.81 -5.31 12.38
C GLY A 26 2.58 -4.53 13.45
N TYR A 27 3.59 -5.16 14.05
CA TYR A 27 4.47 -4.53 15.03
C TYR A 27 5.68 -3.81 14.41
N LEU A 28 5.93 -3.95 13.10
CA LEU A 28 7.05 -3.30 12.41
C LEU A 28 6.71 -1.87 12.03
N ASP A 29 7.65 -0.95 12.23
CA ASP A 29 7.53 0.44 11.77
C ASP A 29 7.35 0.52 10.25
N SER A 30 8.03 -0.36 9.49
CA SER A 30 7.86 -0.42 8.04
C SER A 30 6.46 -0.86 7.61
N TRP A 31 5.81 -1.75 8.35
CA TRP A 31 4.40 -2.07 8.12
C TRP A 31 3.50 -0.89 8.49
N LEU A 32 3.74 -0.26 9.64
CA LEU A 32 2.95 0.90 10.09
C LEU A 32 2.96 2.03 9.06
N ASN A 33 4.12 2.31 8.45
CA ASN A 33 4.21 3.32 7.39
C ASN A 33 3.38 2.96 6.16
N MET A 34 3.35 1.67 5.77
CA MET A 34 2.47 1.21 4.69
C MET A 34 0.99 1.38 5.05
N GLU A 35 0.60 1.08 6.30
CA GLU A 35 -0.79 1.23 6.75
C GLU A 35 -1.23 2.68 6.83
N ILE A 36 -0.34 3.61 7.21
CA ILE A 36 -0.62 5.05 7.15
C ILE A 36 -0.90 5.48 5.70
N LEU A 37 -0.05 5.07 4.74
CA LEU A 37 -0.27 5.39 3.33
C LEU A 37 -1.58 4.78 2.80
N ASN A 38 -1.85 3.53 3.18
CA ASN A 38 -3.08 2.81 2.82
C ASN A 38 -4.32 3.55 3.32
N ALA A 39 -4.34 3.97 4.58
CA ALA A 39 -5.45 4.71 5.17
C ALA A 39 -5.70 6.05 4.46
N LEU A 40 -4.64 6.83 4.18
CA LEU A 40 -4.75 8.10 3.45
C LEU A 40 -5.30 7.91 2.03
N ALA A 41 -4.79 6.90 1.31
CA ALA A 41 -5.25 6.61 -0.04
C ALA A 41 -6.71 6.13 -0.06
N LEU A 42 -7.12 5.30 0.90
CA LEU A 42 -8.49 4.80 1.01
C LEU A 42 -9.47 5.93 1.33
N ASP A 43 -9.10 6.86 2.20
CA ASP A 43 -9.92 8.02 2.54
C ASP A 43 -10.19 8.89 1.30
N GLU A 44 -9.13 9.27 0.56
CA GLU A 44 -9.30 10.06 -0.68
C GLU A 44 -10.06 9.27 -1.76
N TRP A 45 -9.85 7.95 -1.85
CA TRP A 45 -10.60 7.10 -2.79
C TRP A 45 -12.10 7.07 -2.46
N ILE A 46 -12.46 7.02 -1.18
CA ILE A 46 -13.85 7.12 -0.71
C ILE A 46 -14.42 8.50 -1.04
N GLU A 47 -13.69 9.58 -0.75
CA GLU A 47 -14.10 10.95 -1.09
C GLU A 47 -14.28 11.16 -2.61
N SER A 48 -13.49 10.43 -3.42
CA SER A 48 -13.58 10.43 -4.88
C SER A 48 -14.79 9.64 -5.43
N GLY A 49 -15.63 9.07 -4.57
CA GLY A 49 -16.79 8.26 -4.97
C GLY A 49 -16.44 6.82 -5.34
N GLN A 50 -15.34 6.29 -4.81
CA GLN A 50 -14.91 4.89 -4.96
C GLN A 50 -14.78 4.43 -6.43
N PRO A 51 -14.07 5.19 -7.29
CA PRO A 51 -13.95 4.82 -8.69
C PRO A 51 -13.20 3.50 -8.87
N VAL A 52 -13.70 2.64 -9.76
CA VAL A 52 -13.06 1.35 -10.11
C VAL A 52 -11.68 1.57 -10.73
N ASN A 53 -11.53 2.61 -11.56
CA ASN A 53 -10.26 3.02 -12.15
C ASN A 53 -9.83 4.36 -11.56
N TRP A 54 -9.06 4.30 -10.46
CA TRP A 54 -8.60 5.48 -9.75
C TRP A 54 -7.19 5.88 -10.18
N ARG A 55 -7.11 6.82 -11.13
CA ARG A 55 -5.82 7.29 -11.67
C ARG A 55 -4.95 7.98 -10.63
N SER A 56 -5.57 8.63 -9.64
CA SER A 56 -4.87 9.32 -8.56
C SER A 56 -3.94 8.40 -7.76
N TRP A 57 -4.23 7.09 -7.69
CA TRP A 57 -3.28 6.12 -7.14
C TRP A 57 -1.92 6.20 -7.82
N LYS A 58 -1.89 6.11 -9.16
CA LYS A 58 -0.63 6.12 -9.93
C LYS A 58 0.07 7.46 -9.86
N GLU A 59 -0.70 8.54 -9.81
CA GLU A 59 -0.16 9.91 -9.83
C GLU A 59 0.34 10.40 -8.47
N LYS A 60 -0.26 9.95 -7.36
CA LYS A 60 0.02 10.49 -6.02
C LYS A 60 0.63 9.49 -5.05
N TYR A 61 0.29 8.20 -5.15
CA TYR A 61 0.55 7.21 -4.09
C TYR A 61 1.51 6.11 -4.51
N GLN A 62 1.52 5.70 -5.78
CA GLN A 62 2.24 4.51 -6.23
C GLN A 62 3.75 4.58 -6.02
N GLU A 63 4.39 5.73 -6.24
CA GLU A 63 5.83 5.87 -6.07
C GLU A 63 6.24 5.66 -4.60
N GLU A 64 5.49 6.25 -3.68
CA GLU A 64 5.73 6.10 -2.25
C GLU A 64 5.41 4.68 -1.78
N ALA A 65 4.31 4.10 -2.25
CA ALA A 65 3.95 2.71 -1.97
C ALA A 65 5.07 1.74 -2.37
N ILE A 66 5.77 1.98 -3.49
CA ILE A 66 6.91 1.17 -3.93
C ILE A 66 8.05 1.24 -2.91
N LYS A 67 8.42 2.45 -2.47
CA LYS A 67 9.51 2.65 -1.49
C LYS A 67 9.18 1.98 -0.16
N LEU A 68 7.94 2.13 0.31
CA LEU A 68 7.52 1.52 1.57
C LEU A 68 7.51 -0.02 1.51
N VAL A 69 7.07 -0.61 0.41
CA VAL A 69 7.12 -2.07 0.19
C VAL A 69 8.57 -2.57 0.13
N GLU A 70 9.48 -1.80 -0.47
CA GLU A 70 10.92 -2.12 -0.47
C GLU A 70 11.51 -2.10 0.94
N ASN A 71 11.22 -1.05 1.72
CA ASN A 71 11.66 -0.94 3.11
C ASN A 71 11.10 -2.08 3.97
N PHE A 72 9.82 -2.38 3.83
CA PHE A 72 9.19 -3.51 4.50
C PHE A 72 9.88 -4.85 4.19
N PHE A 73 10.21 -5.09 2.92
CA PHE A 73 10.95 -6.31 2.57
C PHE A 73 12.36 -6.33 3.16
N GLN A 74 13.04 -5.20 3.34
CA GLN A 74 14.35 -5.18 4.02
C GLN A 74 14.25 -5.58 5.50
N ASP A 75 13.13 -5.34 6.16
CA ASP A 75 12.94 -5.68 7.58
C ASP A 75 12.56 -7.15 7.81
N ILE A 76 11.98 -7.82 6.81
CA ILE A 76 11.47 -9.20 6.94
C ILE A 76 12.33 -10.26 6.22
N TYR A 77 13.42 -9.84 5.57
CA TYR A 77 14.41 -10.72 4.91
C TYR A 77 15.78 -10.61 5.58
#